data_AF-A0AAV0J9R1-F1
#
_entry.id   AF-A0AAV0J9R1-F1
#
_cell.length_a   1.000
_cell.length_b   1.000
_cell.length_c   1.000
_cell.angle_alpha   90.00
_cell.angle_beta   90.00
_cell.angle_gamma   90.00
#
_symmetry.space_group_name_H-M   'P 1'
#
loop_
_entity.id
_entity.type
_entity.pdbx_description
1 polymer ?
#
loop_
_entity_poly.entity_id
_entity_poly.type
_entity_poly.pdbx_seq_one_letter_code
_entity_poly.pdbx_strand_id
1 'polypeptide(L)'
;MTSHTTYEGRYHSFWTQLQQLIQQDWEIEISHTFREGNKSADYLANKGHSLSLGYHVIERGDPGLNFWILYDSMGNAQSRLI
;
A
#
# COMPACT_ATOMS: atom_id res chain seq x y z
N MET A 1 -19.68 -21.55 16.40
CA MET A 1 -20.06 -21.57 14.96
C MET A 1 -20.38 -20.14 14.47
N THR A 2 -19.47 -19.19 14.69
CA THR A 2 -19.69 -17.74 14.46
C THR A 2 -18.48 -17.06 13.82
N SER A 3 -17.64 -17.86 13.14
CA SER A 3 -16.43 -17.37 12.46
C SER A 3 -16.66 -17.21 10.96
N HIS A 4 -17.18 -18.22 10.26
CA HIS A 4 -17.22 -18.20 8.78
C HIS A 4 -18.06 -17.05 8.18
N THR A 5 -19.25 -16.78 8.70
CA THR A 5 -20.17 -15.79 8.12
C THR A 5 -19.67 -14.35 8.26
N THR A 6 -18.87 -14.09 9.30
CA THR A 6 -18.32 -12.76 9.63
C THR A 6 -17.09 -12.41 8.78
N TYR A 7 -16.29 -13.41 8.40
CA TYR A 7 -15.15 -13.22 7.49
C TYR A 7 -15.62 -12.93 6.06
N GLU A 8 -16.58 -13.72 5.55
CA GLU A 8 -17.19 -13.51 4.23
C GLU A 8 -17.76 -12.09 4.09
N GLY A 9 -18.47 -11.60 5.12
CA GLY A 9 -19.03 -10.25 5.15
C GLY A 9 -17.98 -9.14 5.13
N ARG A 10 -16.83 -9.32 5.81
CA ARG A 10 -15.73 -8.34 5.78
C ARG A 10 -15.12 -8.21 4.39
N TYR A 11 -14.79 -9.32 3.75
CA TYR A 11 -14.23 -9.28 2.39
C TYR A 11 -15.23 -8.68 1.41
N HIS A 12 -16.52 -9.02 1.51
CA HIS A 12 -17.55 -8.42 0.67
C HIS A 12 -17.60 -6.89 0.81
N SER A 13 -17.64 -6.38 2.05
CA SER A 13 -17.67 -4.93 2.29
C SER A 13 -16.44 -4.19 1.78
N PHE A 14 -15.27 -4.84 1.86
CA PHE A 14 -14.01 -4.30 1.34
C PHE A 14 -14.01 -4.26 -0.20
N TRP A 15 -14.48 -5.33 -0.85
CA TRP A 15 -14.62 -5.38 -2.30
C TRP A 15 -15.56 -4.30 -2.84
N THR A 16 -16.70 -4.09 -2.19
CA THR A 16 -17.63 -3.02 -2.58
C THR A 16 -16.98 -1.64 -2.49
N GLN A 17 -16.21 -1.37 -1.43
CA GLN A 17 -15.50 -0.10 -1.27
C GLN A 17 -14.42 0.09 -2.35
N LEU A 18 -13.65 -0.97 -2.66
CA LEU A 18 -12.68 -0.93 -3.76
C LEU A 18 -13.35 -0.64 -5.10
N GLN A 19 -14.48 -1.28 -5.39
CA GLN A 19 -15.22 -1.04 -6.64
C GLN A 19 -15.72 0.40 -6.73
N GLN A 20 -16.20 0.98 -5.63
CA GLN A 20 -16.64 2.37 -5.58
C GLN A 20 -15.48 3.34 -5.85
N LEU A 21 -14.28 3.07 -5.30
CA LEU A 21 -13.08 3.86 -5.56
C LEU A 21 -12.67 3.77 -7.03
N ILE A 22 -12.65 2.57 -7.62
CA ILE A 22 -12.29 2.36 -9.02
C ILE A 22 -13.24 3.08 -10.00
N GLN A 23 -14.52 3.25 -9.62
CA GLN A 23 -15.54 3.90 -10.44
C GLN A 23 -15.52 5.43 -10.37
N GLN A 24 -14.62 6.04 -9.59
CA GLN A 24 -14.47 7.50 -9.57
C GLN A 24 -13.82 8.00 -10.88
N ASP A 25 -13.79 9.33 -11.06
CA ASP A 25 -13.25 9.98 -12.26
C ASP A 25 -11.71 9.99 -12.26
N TRP A 26 -11.12 8.79 -12.28
CA TRP A 26 -9.68 8.55 -12.27
C TRP A 26 -9.26 7.70 -13.47
N GLU A 27 -8.07 7.96 -14.00
CA GLU A 27 -7.39 7.03 -14.90
C GLU A 27 -6.55 6.07 -14.06
N ILE A 28 -6.85 4.77 -14.13
CA ILE A 28 -6.26 3.74 -13.27
C ILE A 28 -5.53 2.71 -14.12
N GLU A 29 -4.25 2.50 -13.82
CA GLU A 29 -3.48 1.36 -14.28
C GLU A 29 -3.15 0.44 -13.10
N ILE A 30 -3.51 -0.85 -13.21
CA ILE A 30 -3.13 -1.87 -12.23
C ILE A 30 -1.99 -2.68 -12.84
N SER A 31 -0.78 -2.51 -12.29
CA SER A 31 0.41 -3.26 -12.69
C SER A 31 0.95 -4.08 -11.54
N HIS A 32 1.56 -5.22 -11.86
CA HIS A 32 2.26 -6.05 -10.89
C HIS A 32 3.76 -5.72 -10.94
N THR A 33 4.34 -5.38 -9.78
CA THR A 33 5.78 -5.13 -9.64
C THR A 33 6.41 -6.11 -8.65
N PHE A 34 7.72 -6.32 -8.77
CA PHE A 34 8.46 -7.03 -7.73
C PHE A 34 8.44 -6.23 -6.44
N ARG A 35 8.38 -6.91 -5.30
CA ARG A 35 8.41 -6.27 -3.98
C ARG A 35 9.58 -5.30 -3.82
N GLU A 36 10.73 -5.62 -4.43
CA GLU A 36 11.93 -4.78 -4.39
C GLU A 36 11.79 -3.45 -5.12
N GLY A 37 10.85 -3.34 -6.07
CA GLY A 37 10.51 -2.09 -6.75
C GLY A 37 9.34 -1.34 -6.12
N ASN A 38 8.95 -1.70 -4.89
CA ASN A 38 7.87 -1.06 -4.14
C ASN A 38 8.31 -0.73 -2.69
N LYS A 39 9.59 -0.38 -2.50
CA LYS A 39 10.19 -0.19 -1.17
C LYS A 39 9.65 1.06 -0.47
N SER A 40 9.29 2.09 -1.22
CA SER A 40 8.67 3.30 -0.67
C SER A 40 7.31 3.02 -0.04
N ALA A 41 6.48 2.18 -0.68
CA ALA A 41 5.20 1.73 -0.12
C ALA A 41 5.42 0.85 1.13
N ASP A 42 6.34 -0.11 1.09
CA ASP A 42 6.72 -0.94 2.25
C ASP A 42 7.18 -0.05 3.43
N TYR A 43 8.01 0.96 3.16
CA TYR A 43 8.47 1.93 4.17
C TYR A 43 7.31 2.70 4.79
N LEU A 44 6.41 3.27 3.96
CA LEU A 44 5.26 4.04 4.43
C LEU A 44 4.25 3.18 5.19
N ALA A 45 4.04 1.93 4.77
CA ALA A 45 3.17 0.99 5.48
C ALA A 45 3.72 0.67 6.88
N ASN A 46 5.03 0.41 7.00
CA ASN A 46 5.69 0.19 8.28
C ASN A 46 5.63 1.42 9.18
N LYS A 47 5.82 2.62 8.60
CA LYS A 47 5.68 3.87 9.34
C LYS A 47 4.25 4.09 9.81
N GLY A 48 3.25 3.85 8.96
CA GLY A 48 1.84 3.94 9.35
C GLY A 48 1.49 2.98 10.49
N HIS A 49 2.05 1.77 10.46
CA HIS A 49 1.86 0.78 11.53
C HIS A 49 2.45 1.22 12.88
N SER A 50 3.52 2.03 12.89
CA SER A 50 4.12 2.52 14.14
C SER A 50 3.42 3.75 14.72
N LEU A 51 2.47 4.34 14.00
CA LEU A 51 1.66 5.46 14.46
C LEU A 51 0.42 4.98 15.22
N SER A 52 -0.11 5.84 16.09
CA SER A 52 -1.39 5.59 16.75
C SER A 52 -2.53 5.52 15.73
N LEU A 53 -3.62 4.85 16.08
CA LEU A 53 -4.81 4.84 15.22
C LEU A 53 -5.32 6.28 15.01
N GLY A 54 -5.46 6.69 13.75
CA GLY A 54 -5.92 8.03 13.39
C GLY A 54 -5.52 8.42 11.98
N TYR A 55 -5.93 9.61 11.58
CA TYR A 55 -5.49 10.23 10.33
C TYR A 55 -4.24 11.07 10.60
N HIS A 56 -3.15 10.74 9.91
CA HIS A 56 -1.87 11.42 10.06
C HIS A 56 -1.45 12.04 8.74
N VAL A 57 -1.18 13.35 8.76
CA VAL A 57 -0.66 14.08 7.60
C VAL A 57 0.82 14.32 7.80
N ILE A 58 1.62 13.91 6.82
CA ILE A 58 3.05 14.19 6.76
C ILE A 58 3.23 15.39 5.81
N GLU A 59 3.20 16.61 6.37
CA GLU A 59 3.24 17.85 5.57
C GLU A 59 4.61 18.13 4.94
N ARG A 60 5.69 17.70 5.60
CA ARG A 60 7.05 17.78 5.07
C ARG A 60 7.50 16.41 4.62
N GLY A 61 8.05 16.32 3.41
CA GLY A 61 8.57 15.07 2.86
C GLY A 61 9.48 14.36 3.87
N ASP A 62 9.18 13.08 4.12
CA ASP A 62 9.94 12.28 5.06
C ASP A 62 11.37 12.07 4.52
N PRO A 63 12.43 12.54 5.21
CA PRO A 63 13.80 12.35 4.75
C PRO A 63 14.16 10.87 4.54
N GLY A 64 13.56 9.97 5.33
CA GLY A 64 13.75 8.52 5.19
C GLY A 64 13.11 7.91 3.95
N LEU A 65 12.18 8.63 3.30
CA LEU A 65 11.48 8.19 2.10
C LEU A 65 12.22 8.55 0.81
N ASN A 66 13.00 9.65 0.81
CA ASN A 66 13.67 10.18 -0.39
C ASN A 66 14.54 9.13 -1.09
N PHE A 67 15.29 8.35 -0.33
CA PHE A 67 16.12 7.27 -0.86
C PHE A 67 15.28 6.19 -1.55
N TRP A 68 14.15 5.79 -0.95
CA TRP A 68 13.29 4.74 -1.48
C TRP A 68 12.50 5.17 -2.71
N ILE A 69 12.03 6.42 -2.76
CA ILE A 69 11.38 6.97 -3.97
C ILE A 69 12.34 6.93 -5.16
N LEU A 70 13.58 7.40 -4.96
CA LEU A 70 14.58 7.37 -6.01
C LEU A 70 14.86 5.91 -6.44
N TYR A 71 14.98 5.00 -5.48
CA TYR A 71 15.22 3.59 -5.74
C TYR A 71 14.10 2.92 -6.56
N ASP A 72 12.85 3.14 -6.17
CA ASP A 72 11.67 2.62 -6.88
C ASP A 72 11.58 3.20 -8.30
N SER A 73 11.86 4.51 -8.47
CA SER A 73 11.85 5.17 -9.79
C SER A 73 12.89 4.63 -10.77
N MET A 74 13.99 4.05 -10.27
CA MET A 74 15.00 3.42 -11.11
C MET A 74 14.59 2.01 -11.58
N GLY A 75 13.47 1.46 -11.07
CA GLY A 75 13.01 0.12 -11.43
C GLY A 75 13.93 -1.00 -10.94
N ASN A 76 14.73 -0.73 -9.91
CA ASN A 76 15.70 -1.70 -9.39
C ASN A 76 14.99 -2.84 -8.65
N ALA A 77 14.97 -4.03 -9.24
CA ALA A 77 14.62 -5.28 -8.55
C ALA A 77 15.90 -6.02 -8.18
N GLN A 78 16.26 -6.02 -6.89
CA GLN A 78 17.41 -6.76 -6.38
C GLN A 78 16.99 -8.12 -5.85
N SER A 79 17.28 -9.17 -6.62
CA SER A 79 17.10 -10.55 -6.15
C SER A 79 17.68 -10.75 -4.76
N ARG A 80 16.90 -11.37 -3.87
CA ARG A 80 17.42 -11.85 -2.59
C ARG A 80 18.44 -12.95 -2.90
N LEU A 81 19.73 -12.64 -2.81
CA LEU A 81 20.75 -13.67 -2.66
C LEU A 81 20.41 -14.43 -1.37
N ILE A 82 19.86 -15.62 -1.54
CA ILE A 82 19.64 -16.62 -0.49
C ILE A 82 20.96 -17.34 -0.25
#